data_AF-A0A0D1YJT4-F1
#
_entry.id   AF-A0A0D1YJT4-F1
#
_cell.length_a   1.000
_cell.length_b   1.000
_cell.length_c   1.000
_cell.angle_alpha   90.00
_cell.angle_beta   90.00
_cell.angle_gamma   90.00
#
_symmetry.space_group_name_H-M   'P 1'
#
loop_
_entity.id
_entity.type
_entity.pdbx_description
1 polymer ?
#
loop_
_entity_poly.entity_id
_entity_poly.type
_entity_poly.pdbx_seq_one_letter_code
_entity_poly.pdbx_strand_id
1 'polypeptide(L)' 'MKLDHILSYRIEKLKTLLALTAAEHDFDFQHPIVLYISQKLDQLIIKAMQQKENCASAL' A
#
# COMPACT_ATOMS: atom_id res chain seq x y z
N MET A 1 9.05 9.08 15.68
CA MET A 1 8.99 9.18 14.20
C MET A 1 7.56 9.45 13.78
N LYS A 2 7.27 10.62 13.18
CA LYS A 2 5.91 11.01 12.72
C LYS A 2 5.58 10.42 11.34
N LEU A 3 6.59 10.01 10.59
CA LEU A 3 6.48 9.57 9.19
C LEU A 3 5.96 8.14 9.06
N ASP A 4 6.45 7.22 9.90
CA ASP A 4 6.02 5.82 9.92
C ASP A 4 4.52 5.69 10.16
N HIS A 5 3.97 6.47 11.08
CA HIS A 5 2.54 6.44 11.40
C HIS A 5 1.65 6.91 10.23
N ILE A 6 2.11 7.89 9.45
CA ILE A 6 1.40 8.41 8.27
C ILE A 6 1.44 7.39 7.12
N LEU A 7 2.57 6.72 6.93
CA LEU A 7 2.73 5.67 5.91
C LEU A 7 1.90 4.43 6.26
N SER A 8 1.94 3.98 7.51
CA SER A 8 1.11 2.86 7.97
C SER A 8 -0.38 3.14 7.82
N TYR A 9 -0.83 4.35 8.16
CA TYR A 9 -2.23 4.74 7.97
C TYR A 9 -2.65 4.75 6.50
N ARG A 10 -1.79 5.25 5.60
CA ARG A 10 -2.06 5.24 4.15
C ARG A 10 -2.10 3.84 3.58
N ILE A 11 -1.22 2.94 4.02
CA ILE A 11 -1.20 1.53 3.62
C ILE A 11 -2.48 0.84 4.07
N GLU A 12 -2.90 1.01 5.32
CA GLU A 12 -4.14 0.44 5.84
C GLU A 12 -5.36 0.95 5.07
N LYS A 13 -5.45 2.26 4.82
CA LYS A 13 -6.54 2.84 4.03
C LYS A 13 -6.61 2.26 2.61
N LEU A 14 -5.46 2.06 1.96
CA LEU A 14 -5.42 1.48 0.62
C LEU A 14 -5.73 -0.02 0.60
N LYS A 15 -5.36 -0.77 1.64
CA LYS A 15 -5.80 -2.17 1.80
C LYS A 15 -7.32 -2.27 1.92
N THR A 16 -7.94 -1.41 2.73
CA THR A 16 -9.40 -1.38 2.86
C THR A 16 -10.06 -1.01 1.54
N LEU A 17 -9.52 -0.02 0.82
CA LEU A 17 -10.02 0.36 -0.51
C LEU A 17 -9.90 -0.81 -1.49
N LEU A 18 -8.76 -1.50 -1.52
CA LEU A 18 -8.55 -2.67 -2.38
C LEU A 18 -9.54 -3.79 -2.07
N ALA A 19 -9.78 -4.08 -0.79
CA ALA A 19 -10.72 -5.12 -0.37
C ALA A 19 -12.16 -4.77 -0.76
N LEU A 20 -12.58 -3.51 -0.61
CA LEU A 20 -13.89 -3.05 -1.03
C LEU A 20 -14.06 -3.11 -2.55
N THR A 21 -13.10 -2.56 -3.29
CA THR A 21 -13.15 -2.58 -4.76
C THR A 21 -13.04 -3.99 -5.34
N ALA A 22 -12.27 -4.88 -4.70
CA ALA A 22 -12.26 -6.29 -5.06
C ALA A 22 -13.64 -6.91 -4.80
N ALA A 23 -14.26 -6.67 -3.64
CA ALA A 23 -15.60 -7.18 -3.34
C ALA A 23 -16.69 -6.66 -4.30
N GLU A 24 -16.60 -5.40 -4.75
CA GLU A 24 -17.50 -4.82 -5.77
C GLU A 24 -17.32 -5.45 -7.16
N HIS A 25 -16.18 -6.05 -7.43
CA HIS A 25 -15.84 -6.71 -8.69
C HIS A 25 -15.66 -8.23 -8.53
N ASP A 26 -16.38 -8.87 -7.59
CA ASP A 26 -16.38 -10.33 -7.38
C ASP A 26 -14.98 -10.94 -7.13
N PHE A 27 -14.11 -10.18 -6.46
CA PHE A 27 -12.71 -10.49 -6.23
C PHE A 27 -11.91 -10.73 -7.52
N ASP A 28 -12.32 -10.10 -8.62
CA ASP A 28 -11.56 -10.10 -9.86
C ASP A 28 -10.31 -9.23 -9.73
N PHE A 29 -9.19 -9.85 -9.38
CA PHE A 29 -7.88 -9.21 -9.31
C PHE A 29 -7.31 -8.85 -10.68
N GLN A 30 -7.92 -9.31 -11.79
CA GLN A 30 -7.57 -8.87 -13.15
C GLN A 30 -8.35 -7.62 -13.56
N HIS A 31 -9.38 -7.24 -12.81
CA HIS A 31 -10.13 -6.03 -13.09
C HIS A 31 -9.19 -4.80 -13.06
N PRO A 32 -9.19 -3.94 -14.08
CA PRO A 32 -8.20 -2.88 -14.23
C PRO A 32 -8.16 -1.91 -13.04
N ILE A 33 -9.30 -1.71 -12.36
CA ILE A 33 -9.38 -0.85 -11.17
C ILE A 33 -8.76 -1.54 -9.94
N VAL A 34 -9.04 -2.84 -9.72
CA VAL A 34 -8.46 -3.62 -8.62
C VAL A 34 -6.95 -3.72 -8.79
N LEU A 35 -6.51 -3.96 -10.02
CA LEU A 35 -5.09 -4.05 -10.40
C LEU A 35 -4.37 -2.71 -10.22
N TYR A 36 -4.98 -1.59 -10.61
CA TYR A 36 -4.43 -0.26 -10.38
C TYR A 36 -4.27 0.06 -8.87
N ILE A 37 -5.26 -0.27 -8.05
CA ILE A 37 -5.20 -0.05 -6.60
C ILE A 37 -4.13 -0.93 -5.96
N SER A 38 -4.02 -2.20 -6.38
CA SER A 38 -3.00 -3.14 -5.90
C SER A 38 -1.59 -2.65 -6.20
N GLN A 39 -1.31 -2.24 -7.45
CA GLN A 39 0.00 -1.69 -7.83
C GLN A 39 0.37 -0.45 -7.02
N LYS A 40 -0.62 0.42 -6.74
CA LYS A 40 -0.41 1.64 -5.96
C LYS A 40 -0.10 1.34 -4.48
N LEU A 41 -0.71 0.30 -3.93
CA LEU A 41 -0.42 -0.20 -2.60
C LEU A 41 1.01 -0.77 -2.53
N ASP A 42 1.40 -1.61 -3.50
CA ASP A 42 2.75 -2.18 -3.56
C ASP A 42 3.84 -1.11 -3.65
N GLN A 43 3.65 -0.09 -4.48
CA GLN A 43 4.59 1.03 -4.56
C GLN A 43 4.77 1.76 -3.22
N LEU A 44 3.71 1.88 -2.42
CA LEU A 44 3.77 2.52 -1.11
C LEU A 44 4.45 1.62 -0.07
N ILE A 45 4.24 0.31 -0.14
CA ILE A 45 4.93 -0.67 0.71
C ILE A 45 6.43 -0.65 0.41
N ILE A 46 6.83 -0.71 -0.86
CA ILE A 46 8.24 -0.64 -1.27
C ILE A 46 8.88 0.66 -0.80
N LYS A 47 8.21 1.81 -0.97
CA LYS A 47 8.71 3.10 -0.46
C LYS A 47 8.86 3.11 1.05
N ALA A 48 7.93 2.52 1.79
CA ALA A 48 8.02 2.42 3.24
C ALA A 48 9.19 1.50 3.68
N MET A 49 9.40 0.38 2.98
CA MET A 49 10.52 -0.53 3.24
C MET A 49 11.87 0.14 2.97
N GLN A 50 12.00 0.83 1.83
CA GLN A 50 13.23 1.57 1.47
C GLN A 50 13.54 2.70 2.45
N GLN A 51 12.53 3.41 2.95
CA GLN A 51 12.74 4.44 3.97
C GLN A 51 13.20 3.84 5.31
N LYS A 52 12.70 2.65 5.66
CA LYS A 52 13.14 1.93 6.86
C LYS A 52 14.59 1.43 6.74
N GLU A 53 15.00 0.93 5.57
CA GLU A 53 16.40 0.55 5.29
C GLU A 53 17.35 1.74 5.29
N ASN A 54 17.00 2.86 4.63
CA ASN A 54 17.84 4.06 4.65
C ASN A 54 18.01 4.66 6.05
N CYS A 55 17.08 4.43 6.98
CA CYS A 55 17.25 4.80 8.38
C CYS A 55 18.16 3.82 9.16
N ALA A 56 18.27 2.57 8.72
CA ALA A 56 19.12 1.54 9.34
C ALA A 56 20.59 1.61 8.88
N SER A 57 20.84 2.12 7.66
CA SER A 57 22.20 2.29 7.11
C SER A 57 22.87 3.63 7.47
N ALA A 58 22.21 4.49 8.25
CA ALA A 58 22.71 5.80 8.67
C ALA A 58 23.15 5.85 10.15
N LEU A 59 23.29 4.69 10.80
CA LEU A 59 23.84 4.50 12.16
C LEU A 59 25.13 3.68 12.07
#